data_AF-A0A0F7K451-F1
#
_entry.id   AF-A0A0F7K451-F1
#
_cell.length_a   1.000
_cell.length_b   1.000
_cell.length_c   1.000
_cell.angle_alpha   90.00
_cell.angle_beta   90.00
_cell.angle_gamma   90.00
#
_symmetry.space_group_name_H-M   'P 1'
#
loop_
_entity.id
_entity.type
_entity.pdbx_description
1 polymer ?
#
loop_
_entity_poly.entity_id
_entity_poly.type
_entity_poly.pdbx_seq_one_letter_code
_entity_poly.pdbx_strand_id
1 'polypeptide(L)'
;MDKLKAINWSSLVAGKHSWIDDHLKVHSVLEDQKTVCRFISLDFSGTQQEMLALTEALAESIEHYVFDEKQLACFHKEGKVPFQKAMKFFGKTNPDMDGKYGELLLYLLTEKFLQTPLVSHKLSLITNTNDQVKGGDGIFFGDYKDELAILIGESKIHQGAAGAMEEALESLDRFYDNYSTGQLGHEMFIARSNISENFSSLDDVESLYQAFTPGTKQYKGCVKVHPVLLVFESNVISAIEEKAKNKDEAEQMFSEWLTGRSKKIQKLLGDKLNEYTELKKIYIDVFLIPLTNVSKFKHALYKEIHGIDYVSHKK
;
A
#
# COMPACT_ATOMS: atom_id res chain seq x y z
N MET A 1 25.15 9.12 -3.67
CA MET A 1 24.01 10.07 -3.66
C MET A 1 23.78 10.58 -5.05
N ASP A 2 24.74 11.29 -5.66
CA ASP A 2 24.59 11.92 -6.99
C ASP A 2 24.11 10.94 -8.08
N LYS A 3 24.61 9.71 -8.03
CA LYS A 3 24.19 8.67 -8.96
C LYS A 3 22.75 8.18 -8.75
N LEU A 4 22.32 7.93 -7.50
CA LEU A 4 20.92 7.58 -7.21
C LEU A 4 19.96 8.72 -7.57
N LYS A 5 20.41 9.98 -7.40
CA LYS A 5 19.65 11.16 -7.82
C LYS A 5 19.60 11.36 -9.34
N ALA A 6 20.46 10.68 -10.10
CA ALA A 6 20.44 10.74 -11.57
C ALA A 6 19.48 9.72 -12.20
N ILE A 7 19.01 8.74 -11.42
CA ILE A 7 18.03 7.75 -11.88
C ILE A 7 16.67 8.44 -11.95
N ASN A 8 15.97 8.27 -13.08
CA ASN A 8 14.57 8.67 -13.19
C ASN A 8 13.68 7.58 -12.57
N TRP A 9 13.50 7.62 -11.25
CA TRP A 9 12.74 6.61 -10.50
C TRP A 9 11.30 6.47 -10.98
N SER A 10 10.64 7.59 -11.33
CA SER A 10 9.25 7.58 -11.81
C SER A 10 9.08 6.77 -13.10
N SER A 11 10.09 6.78 -13.98
CA SER A 11 10.05 6.03 -15.24
C SER A 11 10.00 4.51 -15.05
N LEU A 12 10.42 4.00 -13.88
CA LEU A 12 10.41 2.57 -13.59
C LEU A 12 8.99 2.03 -13.30
N VAL A 13 8.03 2.91 -13.00
CA VAL A 13 6.62 2.57 -12.72
C VAL A 13 5.62 3.28 -13.63
N ALA A 14 6.09 4.25 -14.42
CA ALA A 14 5.26 5.03 -15.31
C ALA A 14 4.39 4.15 -16.21
N GLY A 15 3.08 4.36 -16.16
CA GLY A 15 2.11 3.66 -17.00
C GLY A 15 1.75 2.23 -16.57
N LYS A 16 2.46 1.62 -15.61
CA LYS A 16 2.16 0.23 -15.17
C LYS A 16 0.75 0.05 -14.62
N HIS A 17 0.28 1.07 -13.90
CA HIS A 17 -0.99 1.04 -13.18
C HIS A 17 -1.98 2.07 -13.75
N SER A 18 -1.99 2.28 -15.07
CA SER A 18 -2.93 3.22 -15.71
C SER A 18 -4.38 2.81 -15.50
N TRP A 19 -4.65 1.50 -15.48
CA TRP A 19 -5.98 0.92 -15.24
C TRP A 19 -6.62 1.39 -13.93
N ILE A 20 -5.83 1.82 -12.93
CA ILE A 20 -6.36 2.34 -11.66
C ILE A 20 -7.30 3.53 -11.89
N ASP A 21 -7.02 4.36 -12.89
CA ASP A 21 -7.85 5.54 -13.19
C ASP A 21 -9.25 5.17 -13.71
N ASP A 22 -9.44 3.92 -14.17
CA ASP A 22 -10.72 3.41 -14.67
C ASP A 22 -11.64 2.91 -13.54
N HIS A 23 -11.10 2.72 -12.32
CA HIS A 23 -11.86 2.18 -11.18
C HIS A 23 -11.80 3.04 -9.92
N LEU A 24 -10.73 3.84 -9.75
CA LEU A 24 -10.47 4.65 -8.58
C LEU A 24 -10.34 6.12 -8.96
N LYS A 25 -11.07 6.97 -8.24
CA LYS A 25 -11.02 8.43 -8.39
C LYS A 25 -10.34 9.05 -7.18
N VAL A 26 -9.24 9.76 -7.43
CA VAL A 26 -8.58 10.56 -6.40
C VAL A 26 -9.28 11.91 -6.26
N HIS A 27 -9.57 12.26 -5.02
CA HIS A 27 -10.19 13.54 -4.65
C HIS A 27 -9.12 14.52 -4.16
N SER A 28 -9.54 15.62 -3.53
CA SER A 28 -8.60 16.61 -2.98
C SER A 28 -7.59 15.96 -2.02
N VAL A 29 -6.31 16.24 -2.25
CA VAL A 29 -5.22 15.86 -1.35
C VAL A 29 -5.11 16.93 -0.26
N LEU A 30 -5.21 16.52 0.99
CA LEU A 30 -5.03 17.40 2.14
C LEU A 30 -3.62 17.22 2.68
N GLU A 31 -2.85 18.29 2.71
CA GLU A 31 -1.49 18.29 3.22
C GLU A 31 -1.37 19.23 4.43
N ASP A 32 -0.72 18.73 5.47
CA ASP A 32 -0.30 19.52 6.62
C ASP A 32 1.12 19.08 7.03
N GLN A 33 2.10 19.92 6.70
CA GLN A 33 3.52 19.67 6.94
C GLN A 33 3.99 18.32 6.36
N LYS A 34 4.28 17.35 7.22
CA LYS A 34 4.76 16.00 6.84
C LYS A 34 3.65 14.98 6.70
N THR A 35 2.39 15.39 6.87
CA THR A 35 1.23 14.52 6.77
C THR A 35 0.46 14.83 5.50
N VAL A 36 0.25 13.82 4.67
CA VAL A 36 -0.54 13.90 3.44
C VAL A 36 -1.71 12.92 3.55
N CYS A 37 -2.91 13.35 3.19
CA CYS A 37 -4.11 12.52 3.16
C CYS A 37 -4.71 12.54 1.75
N ARG A 38 -4.74 11.38 1.11
CA ARG A 38 -5.26 11.16 -0.24
C ARG A 38 -6.55 10.37 -0.13
N PHE A 39 -7.66 11.04 -0.45
CA PHE A 39 -8.98 10.42 -0.42
C PHE A 39 -9.29 9.82 -1.79
N ILE A 40 -9.65 8.55 -1.81
CA ILE A 40 -9.87 7.80 -3.04
C ILE A 40 -11.24 7.14 -2.95
N SER A 41 -12.05 7.31 -3.99
CA SER A 41 -13.34 6.62 -4.11
C SER A 41 -13.28 5.56 -5.18
N LEU A 42 -14.09 4.53 -5.00
CA LEU A 42 -14.45 3.59 -6.07
C LEU A 42 -15.48 4.24 -6.98
N ASP A 43 -15.53 3.77 -8.21
CA ASP A 43 -16.60 4.07 -9.16
C ASP A 43 -17.97 3.55 -8.68
N PHE A 44 -19.03 4.09 -9.28
CA PHE A 44 -20.40 3.59 -9.11
C PHE A 44 -20.90 2.92 -10.39
N SER A 45 -21.66 1.83 -10.22
CA SER A 45 -22.40 1.12 -11.27
C SER A 45 -23.89 1.32 -11.05
N GLY A 46 -24.50 2.19 -11.86
CA GLY A 46 -25.80 2.75 -11.52
C GLY A 46 -25.70 3.51 -10.20
N THR A 47 -26.40 3.08 -9.17
CA THR A 47 -26.36 3.72 -7.84
C THR A 47 -25.46 2.99 -6.84
N GLN A 48 -24.91 1.83 -7.20
CA GLN A 48 -24.16 0.95 -6.28
C GLN A 48 -22.66 1.16 -6.42
N GLN A 49 -21.92 1.11 -5.31
CA GLN A 49 -20.46 1.16 -5.36
C GLN A 49 -19.90 -0.06 -6.12
N GLU A 50 -19.10 0.18 -7.15
CA GLU A 50 -18.58 -0.86 -8.05
C GLU A 50 -17.31 -1.49 -7.48
N MET A 51 -17.45 -2.68 -6.90
CA MET A 51 -16.34 -3.44 -6.34
C MET A 51 -15.83 -4.54 -7.27
N LEU A 52 -16.68 -5.09 -8.14
CA LEU A 52 -16.37 -6.30 -8.90
C LEU A 52 -15.24 -6.03 -9.88
N ALA A 53 -15.41 -4.99 -10.72
CA ALA A 53 -14.42 -4.60 -11.72
C ALA A 53 -13.06 -4.24 -11.08
N LEU A 54 -13.09 -3.58 -9.91
CA LEU A 54 -11.87 -3.32 -9.14
C LEU A 54 -11.21 -4.62 -8.67
N THR A 55 -11.96 -5.56 -8.10
CA THR A 55 -11.39 -6.83 -7.60
C THR A 55 -10.85 -7.71 -8.72
N GLU A 56 -11.46 -7.69 -9.90
CA GLU A 56 -10.94 -8.36 -11.10
C GLU A 56 -9.60 -7.75 -11.52
N ALA A 57 -9.53 -6.43 -11.69
CA ALA A 57 -8.28 -5.75 -12.08
C ALA A 57 -7.16 -5.91 -11.03
N LEU A 58 -7.51 -5.91 -9.73
CA LEU A 58 -6.57 -6.24 -8.65
C LEU A 58 -6.05 -7.67 -8.76
N ALA A 59 -6.93 -8.64 -9.04
CA ALA A 59 -6.55 -10.03 -9.21
C ALA A 59 -5.63 -10.22 -10.43
N GLU A 60 -5.88 -9.55 -11.55
CA GLU A 60 -5.01 -9.58 -12.73
C GLU A 60 -3.61 -9.00 -12.43
N SER A 61 -3.51 -8.07 -11.49
CA SER A 61 -2.25 -7.42 -11.11
C SER A 61 -1.36 -8.23 -10.17
N ILE A 62 -1.81 -9.40 -9.66
CA ILE A 62 -1.06 -10.14 -8.64
C ILE A 62 0.31 -10.63 -9.13
N GLU A 63 0.48 -10.87 -10.43
CA GLU A 63 1.76 -11.35 -10.95
C GLU A 63 2.84 -10.28 -10.90
N HIS A 64 2.49 -9.02 -11.15
CA HIS A 64 3.38 -7.86 -11.01
C HIS A 64 3.70 -7.57 -9.54
N TYR A 65 2.80 -7.93 -8.62
CA TYR A 65 3.07 -7.86 -7.18
C TYR A 65 3.91 -9.02 -6.66
N VAL A 66 3.97 -10.18 -7.33
CA VAL A 66 4.73 -11.33 -6.80
C VAL A 66 6.09 -11.48 -7.48
N PHE A 67 6.20 -11.05 -8.74
CA PHE A 67 7.37 -11.27 -9.57
C PHE A 67 7.89 -9.97 -10.16
N ASP A 68 9.21 -9.91 -10.31
CA ASP A 68 9.86 -8.84 -11.05
C ASP A 68 9.75 -9.03 -12.58
N GLU A 69 10.05 -7.98 -13.35
CA GLU A 69 9.87 -7.97 -14.81
C GLU A 69 10.76 -9.01 -15.50
N LYS A 70 11.94 -9.30 -14.93
CA LYS A 70 12.84 -10.32 -15.47
C LYS A 70 12.28 -11.72 -15.25
N GLN A 71 11.73 -11.98 -14.07
CA GLN A 71 11.04 -13.24 -13.76
C GLN A 71 9.81 -13.44 -14.66
N LEU A 72 8.98 -12.40 -14.84
CA LEU A 72 7.83 -12.44 -15.74
C LEU A 72 8.26 -12.74 -17.18
N ALA A 73 9.27 -12.04 -17.69
CA ALA A 73 9.81 -12.27 -19.02
C ALA A 73 10.36 -13.71 -19.19
N CYS A 74 11.03 -14.24 -18.15
CA CYS A 74 11.52 -15.61 -18.13
C CYS A 74 10.36 -16.63 -18.19
N PHE A 75 9.32 -16.46 -17.36
CA PHE A 75 8.15 -17.32 -17.39
C PHE A 75 7.45 -17.32 -18.76
N HIS A 76 7.27 -16.15 -19.37
CA HIS A 76 6.70 -16.04 -20.71
C HIS A 76 7.55 -16.75 -21.76
N LYS A 77 8.88 -16.60 -21.71
CA LYS A 77 9.80 -17.29 -22.62
C LYS A 77 9.76 -18.82 -22.47
N GLU A 78 9.54 -19.30 -21.25
CA GLU A 78 9.42 -20.74 -20.93
C GLU A 78 8.01 -21.30 -21.14
N GLY A 79 7.04 -20.49 -21.60
CA GLY A 79 5.64 -20.91 -21.77
C GLY A 79 4.92 -21.19 -20.45
N LYS A 80 5.39 -20.64 -19.34
CA LYS A 80 4.76 -20.75 -18.01
C LYS A 80 3.77 -19.60 -17.82
N VAL A 81 2.66 -19.87 -17.13
CA VAL A 81 1.65 -18.86 -16.78
C VAL A 81 1.99 -18.25 -15.40
N PRO A 82 2.43 -16.99 -15.31
CA PRO A 82 2.86 -16.39 -14.04
C PRO A 82 1.72 -16.29 -13.02
N PHE A 83 0.52 -15.91 -13.46
CA PHE A 83 -0.69 -15.88 -12.63
C PHE A 83 -0.87 -17.12 -11.75
N GLN A 84 -0.71 -18.34 -12.29
CA GLN A 84 -0.87 -19.59 -11.51
C GLN A 84 0.17 -19.72 -10.39
N LYS A 85 1.36 -19.14 -10.56
CA LYS A 85 2.41 -19.12 -9.53
C LYS A 85 2.14 -18.01 -8.52
N ALA A 86 1.69 -16.84 -8.96
CA ALA A 86 1.31 -15.73 -8.10
C ALA A 86 0.13 -16.12 -7.18
N MET A 87 -0.88 -16.81 -7.72
CA MET A 87 -1.98 -17.36 -6.93
C MET A 87 -1.50 -18.28 -5.80
N LYS A 88 -0.41 -19.05 -5.98
CA LYS A 88 0.16 -19.88 -4.89
C LYS A 88 0.76 -19.04 -3.76
N PHE A 89 1.32 -17.87 -4.07
CA PHE A 89 1.77 -16.91 -3.04
C PHE A 89 0.58 -16.41 -2.20
N PHE A 90 -0.56 -16.13 -2.85
CA PHE A 90 -1.81 -15.83 -2.20
C PHE A 90 -2.55 -17.06 -1.65
N GLY A 91 -2.00 -18.28 -1.77
CA GLY A 91 -2.65 -19.57 -1.50
C GLY A 91 -3.54 -19.67 -0.25
N LYS A 92 -3.02 -20.16 0.89
CA LYS A 92 -3.82 -20.38 2.13
C LYS A 92 -4.23 -19.06 2.84
N THR A 93 -4.41 -17.98 2.08
CA THR A 93 -4.74 -16.67 2.65
C THR A 93 -6.13 -16.73 3.24
N ASN A 94 -6.24 -16.40 4.52
CA ASN A 94 -7.51 -16.15 5.15
C ASN A 94 -7.88 -14.67 4.89
N PRO A 95 -8.86 -14.37 4.02
CA PRO A 95 -9.24 -12.99 3.70
C PRO A 95 -9.75 -12.21 4.92
N ASP A 96 -10.18 -12.89 5.99
CA ASP A 96 -10.64 -12.22 7.20
C ASP A 96 -9.46 -11.79 8.10
N MET A 97 -8.34 -12.51 8.07
CA MET A 97 -7.23 -12.37 9.03
C MET A 97 -5.92 -11.88 8.42
N ASP A 98 -5.66 -12.21 7.15
CA ASP A 98 -4.38 -11.96 6.50
C ASP A 98 -4.37 -10.59 5.80
N GLY A 99 -3.25 -9.87 5.94
CA GLY A 99 -3.07 -8.53 5.40
C GLY A 99 -2.72 -8.46 3.90
N LYS A 100 -2.56 -9.59 3.21
CA LYS A 100 -1.98 -9.63 1.85
C LYS A 100 -2.74 -8.79 0.81
N TYR A 101 -4.06 -8.65 0.96
CA TYR A 101 -4.86 -7.81 0.06
C TYR A 101 -4.66 -6.32 0.32
N GLY A 102 -4.42 -5.93 1.58
CA GLY A 102 -4.00 -4.59 1.93
C GLY A 102 -2.60 -4.30 1.37
N GLU A 103 -1.66 -5.25 1.51
CA GLU A 103 -0.31 -5.14 0.94
C GLU A 103 -0.35 -4.93 -0.58
N LEU A 104 -1.13 -5.73 -1.31
CA LEU A 104 -1.32 -5.61 -2.75
C LEU A 104 -1.85 -4.23 -3.14
N LEU A 105 -2.91 -3.76 -2.48
CA LEU A 105 -3.52 -2.47 -2.77
C LEU A 105 -2.56 -1.32 -2.42
N LEU A 106 -1.83 -1.41 -1.31
CA LEU A 106 -0.83 -0.42 -0.91
C LEU A 106 0.30 -0.33 -1.94
N TYR A 107 0.78 -1.46 -2.45
CA TYR A 107 1.76 -1.53 -3.53
C TYR A 107 1.30 -0.75 -4.76
N LEU A 108 0.12 -1.08 -5.28
CA LEU A 108 -0.43 -0.47 -6.49
C LEU A 108 -0.62 1.04 -6.33
N LEU A 109 -1.17 1.49 -5.20
CA LEU A 109 -1.40 2.90 -4.93
C LEU A 109 -0.10 3.67 -4.72
N THR A 110 0.91 3.05 -4.10
CA THR A 110 2.22 3.69 -3.88
C THR A 110 2.93 3.90 -5.21
N GLU A 111 3.00 2.89 -6.07
CA GLU A 111 3.62 3.04 -7.39
C GLU A 111 2.83 4.02 -8.26
N LYS A 112 1.49 3.99 -8.21
CA LYS A 112 0.64 4.89 -8.99
C LYS A 112 0.71 6.35 -8.54
N PHE A 113 0.57 6.63 -7.25
CA PHE A 113 0.39 8.01 -6.77
C PHE A 113 1.65 8.64 -6.18
N LEU A 114 2.59 7.83 -5.69
CA LEU A 114 3.89 8.32 -5.23
C LEU A 114 5.00 8.11 -6.27
N GLN A 115 4.69 7.43 -7.40
CA GLN A 115 5.64 7.20 -8.50
C GLN A 115 6.97 6.59 -8.01
N THR A 116 6.90 5.81 -6.93
CA THR A 116 8.06 5.20 -6.29
C THR A 116 7.99 3.68 -6.45
N PRO A 117 8.97 3.04 -7.11
CA PRO A 117 8.95 1.60 -7.36
C PRO A 117 9.15 0.79 -6.09
N LEU A 118 8.48 -0.36 -6.04
CA LEU A 118 8.71 -1.36 -5.02
C LEU A 118 10.08 -2.02 -5.22
N VAL A 119 10.89 -2.04 -4.18
CA VAL A 119 12.23 -2.65 -4.19
C VAL A 119 12.28 -4.03 -3.54
N SER A 120 11.43 -4.30 -2.56
CA SER A 120 11.37 -5.58 -1.85
C SER A 120 9.97 -5.82 -1.28
N HIS A 121 9.46 -7.02 -1.48
CA HIS A 121 8.23 -7.52 -0.88
C HIS A 121 8.53 -8.03 0.54
N LYS A 122 7.74 -7.64 1.53
CA LYS A 122 7.76 -8.09 2.94
C LYS A 122 9.08 -7.94 3.72
N LEU A 123 9.00 -7.22 4.85
CA LEU A 123 9.93 -7.37 5.97
C LEU A 123 9.50 -8.59 6.80
N SER A 124 10.07 -9.77 6.53
CA SER A 124 9.92 -10.89 7.48
C SER A 124 10.88 -10.68 8.65
N LEU A 125 10.41 -10.13 9.77
CA LEU A 125 11.17 -10.18 11.03
C LEU A 125 11.31 -11.65 11.42
N ILE A 126 12.47 -12.26 11.14
CA ILE A 126 12.81 -13.57 11.68
C ILE A 126 13.35 -13.34 13.09
N THR A 127 12.44 -13.27 14.07
CA THR A 127 12.79 -13.42 15.48
C THR A 127 11.79 -14.37 16.14
N ASN A 128 12.11 -15.67 16.08
CA ASN A 128 11.44 -16.79 16.75
C ASN A 128 9.93 -16.97 16.50
N THR A 129 9.57 -18.23 16.26
CA THR A 129 8.28 -18.75 15.78
C THR A 129 7.01 -18.42 16.60
N ASN A 130 7.10 -17.66 17.69
CA ASN A 130 5.95 -17.28 18.51
C ASN A 130 5.65 -15.76 18.57
N ASP A 131 6.58 -14.89 18.15
CA ASP A 131 6.40 -13.43 18.14
C ASP A 131 6.81 -12.87 16.77
N GLN A 132 6.04 -13.19 15.73
CA GLN A 132 6.12 -12.42 14.48
C GLN A 132 5.64 -10.99 14.76
N VAL A 133 6.57 -10.13 15.15
CA VAL A 133 6.41 -8.69 14.98
C VAL A 133 6.24 -8.48 13.47
N LYS A 134 5.13 -7.87 13.07
CA LYS A 134 4.83 -7.61 11.66
C LYS A 134 5.75 -6.47 11.20
N GLY A 135 6.65 -6.73 10.25
CA GLY A 135 7.39 -5.67 9.56
C GLY A 135 6.51 -5.02 8.48
N GLY A 136 6.96 -3.89 7.93
CA GLY A 136 6.20 -3.12 6.94
C GLY A 136 5.74 -3.93 5.71
N ASP A 137 4.59 -3.52 5.18
CA ASP A 137 3.78 -4.17 4.15
C ASP A 137 4.35 -4.00 2.72
N GLY A 138 5.44 -3.23 2.57
CA GLY A 138 6.19 -3.07 1.33
C GLY A 138 7.35 -2.09 1.51
N ILE A 139 8.45 -2.26 0.77
CA ILE A 139 9.57 -1.32 0.76
C ILE A 139 9.71 -0.73 -0.62
N PHE A 140 9.70 0.60 -0.71
CA PHE A 140 9.84 1.35 -1.94
C PHE A 140 11.04 2.29 -1.84
N PHE A 141 11.60 2.64 -2.99
CA PHE A 141 12.74 3.55 -3.05
C PHE A 141 12.69 4.41 -4.30
N GLY A 142 12.93 5.70 -4.14
CA GLY A 142 12.93 6.65 -5.24
C GLY A 142 12.69 8.05 -4.73
N ASP A 143 12.18 8.92 -5.59
CA ASP A 143 11.94 10.31 -5.25
C ASP A 143 10.57 10.50 -4.58
N TYR A 144 10.55 11.23 -3.47
CA TYR A 144 9.35 11.72 -2.81
C TYR A 144 9.51 13.21 -2.54
N LYS A 145 8.68 14.03 -3.18
CA LYS A 145 8.76 15.52 -3.12
C LYS A 145 10.18 16.03 -3.41
N ASP A 146 10.75 15.58 -4.53
CA ASP A 146 12.08 15.94 -5.02
C ASP A 146 13.27 15.50 -4.14
N GLU A 147 13.01 14.71 -3.08
CA GLU A 147 14.03 14.13 -2.23
C GLU A 147 14.08 12.61 -2.36
N LEU A 148 15.29 12.06 -2.32
CA LEU A 148 15.47 10.63 -2.32
C LEU A 148 14.90 10.06 -1.00
N ALA A 149 14.09 9.02 -1.10
CA ALA A 149 13.28 8.54 0.01
C ALA A 149 13.31 7.02 0.15
N ILE A 150 13.31 6.58 1.41
CA ILE A 150 12.98 5.19 1.78
C ILE A 150 11.54 5.20 2.26
N LEU A 151 10.70 4.44 1.57
CA LEU A 151 9.28 4.28 1.87
C LEU A 151 9.06 2.92 2.49
N ILE A 152 8.42 2.88 3.66
CA ILE A 152 8.01 1.64 4.32
C ILE A 152 6.50 1.69 4.48
N GLY A 153 5.82 0.74 3.84
CA GLY A 153 4.38 0.70 3.77
C GLY A 153 3.72 0.11 5.02
N GLU A 154 2.51 0.56 5.33
CA GLU A 154 1.61 -0.05 6.32
C GLU A 154 0.17 -0.05 5.76
N SER A 155 -0.56 -1.16 5.90
CA SER A 155 -1.91 -1.31 5.39
C SER A 155 -2.86 -1.85 6.45
N LYS A 156 -4.03 -1.21 6.57
CA LYS A 156 -5.12 -1.62 7.45
C LYS A 156 -6.43 -1.64 6.68
N ILE A 157 -7.05 -2.82 6.61
CA ILE A 157 -8.42 -2.99 6.14
C ILE A 157 -9.27 -3.32 7.38
N HIS A 158 -10.06 -2.36 7.83
CA HIS A 158 -10.74 -2.43 9.13
C HIS A 158 -12.18 -1.91 9.01
N GLN A 159 -13.08 -2.22 9.95
CA GLN A 159 -14.47 -1.73 9.86
C GLN A 159 -14.58 -0.21 10.04
N GLY A 160 -13.80 0.38 10.94
CA GLY A 160 -13.84 1.81 11.24
C GLY A 160 -12.53 2.54 10.93
N ALA A 161 -12.63 3.76 10.38
CA ALA A 161 -11.48 4.60 10.03
C ALA A 161 -10.59 4.98 11.22
N ALA A 162 -11.18 5.26 12.39
CA ALA A 162 -10.43 5.65 13.59
C ALA A 162 -9.59 4.49 14.13
N GLY A 163 -10.17 3.29 14.21
CA GLY A 163 -9.44 2.08 14.60
C GLY A 163 -8.36 1.71 13.59
N ALA A 164 -8.66 1.80 12.29
CA ALA A 164 -7.65 1.58 11.23
C ALA A 164 -6.44 2.51 11.39
N MET A 165 -6.70 3.79 11.67
CA MET A 165 -5.67 4.80 11.87
C MET A 165 -4.85 4.54 13.14
N GLU A 166 -5.51 4.22 14.26
CA GLU A 166 -4.86 3.90 15.53
C GLU A 166 -3.95 2.69 15.39
N GLU A 167 -4.46 1.57 14.85
CA GLU A 167 -3.65 0.36 14.61
C GLU A 167 -2.47 0.61 13.67
N ALA A 168 -2.64 1.45 12.65
CA ALA A 168 -1.56 1.83 11.74
C ALA A 168 -0.49 2.64 12.48
N LEU A 169 -0.88 3.70 13.22
CA LEU A 169 0.07 4.53 13.96
C LEU A 169 0.81 3.73 15.04
N GLU A 170 0.13 2.84 15.78
CA GLU A 170 0.79 1.95 16.73
C GLU A 170 1.77 0.98 16.05
N SER A 171 1.48 0.52 14.83
CA SER A 171 2.39 -0.32 14.05
C SER A 171 3.66 0.44 13.68
N LEU A 172 3.49 1.68 13.21
CA LEU A 172 4.60 2.57 12.89
C LEU A 172 5.41 2.92 14.15
N ASP A 173 4.75 3.22 15.25
CA ASP A 173 5.42 3.57 16.51
C ASP A 173 6.26 2.40 17.03
N ARG A 174 5.72 1.17 17.03
CA ARG A 174 6.49 -0.04 17.36
C ARG A 174 7.71 -0.23 16.45
N PHE A 175 7.60 0.12 15.18
CA PHE A 175 8.75 0.08 14.26
C PHE A 175 9.87 1.04 14.69
N TYR A 176 9.52 2.22 15.24
CA TYR A 176 10.49 3.22 15.73
C TYR A 176 10.90 3.07 17.21
N ASP A 177 10.12 2.43 18.06
CA ASP A 177 10.53 2.13 19.44
C ASP A 177 11.59 1.02 19.49
N ASN A 178 11.51 0.09 18.55
CA ASN A 178 12.45 -1.02 18.42
C ASN A 178 13.79 -0.64 17.73
N TYR A 179 14.04 0.65 17.53
CA TYR A 179 15.20 1.24 16.84
C TYR A 179 16.53 1.12 17.60
N SER A 180 16.61 0.22 18.58
CA SER A 180 17.83 -0.11 19.33
C SER A 180 18.85 -0.88 18.47
N THR A 181 19.38 -0.25 17.43
CA THR A 181 20.55 -0.60 16.58
C THR A 181 20.64 -1.98 15.90
N GLY A 182 20.08 -3.06 16.46
CA GLY A 182 20.17 -4.42 15.91
C GLY A 182 19.04 -4.76 14.92
N GLN A 183 17.80 -4.35 15.21
CA GLN A 183 16.62 -4.79 14.44
C GLN A 183 16.44 -4.03 13.13
N LEU A 184 16.58 -2.70 13.12
CA LEU A 184 16.64 -1.93 11.86
C LEU A 184 17.78 -2.41 10.95
N GLY A 185 18.94 -2.73 11.54
CA GLY A 185 20.05 -3.31 10.81
C GLY A 185 19.68 -4.64 10.14
N HIS A 186 18.86 -5.46 10.80
CA HIS A 186 18.34 -6.71 10.27
C HIS A 186 17.25 -6.51 9.20
N GLU A 187 16.32 -5.58 9.40
CA GLU A 187 15.30 -5.23 8.40
C GLU A 187 15.92 -4.71 7.11
N MET A 188 16.85 -3.77 7.24
CA MET A 188 17.60 -3.24 6.12
C MET A 188 18.51 -4.31 5.50
N PHE A 189 18.98 -5.28 6.29
CA PHE A 189 19.68 -6.46 5.79
C PHE A 189 18.74 -7.37 4.96
N ILE A 190 17.48 -7.52 5.33
CA ILE A 190 16.52 -8.32 4.55
C ILE A 190 16.16 -7.57 3.27
N ALA A 191 15.83 -6.27 3.39
CA ALA A 191 15.53 -5.40 2.26
C ALA A 191 16.65 -5.44 1.21
N ARG A 192 17.91 -5.30 1.65
CA ARG A 192 19.07 -5.35 0.76
C ARG A 192 19.23 -6.75 0.13
N SER A 193 18.99 -7.82 0.87
CA SER A 193 19.17 -9.19 0.37
C SER A 193 18.07 -9.61 -0.61
N ASN A 194 16.93 -8.91 -0.62
CA ASN A 194 15.75 -9.18 -1.44
C ASN A 194 15.45 -8.05 -2.45
N ILE A 195 16.42 -7.19 -2.77
CA ILE A 195 16.25 -6.18 -3.82
C ILE A 195 15.89 -6.91 -5.12
N SER A 196 14.76 -6.52 -5.72
CA SER A 196 14.27 -7.05 -6.98
C SER A 196 15.33 -7.00 -8.09
N GLU A 197 15.35 -8.00 -8.98
CA GLU A 197 16.28 -7.99 -10.10
C GLU A 197 15.98 -6.88 -11.13
N ASN A 198 14.82 -6.21 -11.03
CA ASN A 198 14.51 -5.00 -11.79
C ASN A 198 15.59 -3.92 -11.63
N PHE A 199 16.26 -3.91 -10.48
CA PHE A 199 17.29 -2.93 -10.16
C PHE A 199 18.70 -3.42 -10.50
N SER A 200 18.90 -4.68 -10.87
CA SER A 200 20.23 -5.28 -11.09
C SER A 200 20.99 -4.72 -12.28
N SER A 201 20.31 -4.08 -13.23
CA SER A 201 20.93 -3.35 -14.36
C SER A 201 21.23 -1.89 -14.04
N LEU A 202 20.86 -1.40 -12.86
CA LEU A 202 21.33 -0.10 -12.41
C LEU A 202 22.82 -0.25 -12.13
N ASP A 203 23.65 0.59 -12.76
CA ASP A 203 25.10 0.63 -12.52
C ASP A 203 25.46 0.87 -11.03
N ASP A 204 24.47 1.19 -10.20
CA ASP A 204 24.59 1.64 -8.83
C ASP A 204 23.76 0.83 -7.83
N VAL A 205 23.53 -0.45 -8.12
CA VAL A 205 23.00 -1.43 -7.16
C VAL A 205 23.69 -1.29 -5.80
N GLU A 206 25.02 -1.18 -5.76
CA GLU A 206 25.76 -0.97 -4.52
C GLU A 206 25.33 0.33 -3.79
N SER A 207 25.08 1.43 -4.50
CA SER A 207 24.57 2.65 -3.86
C SER A 207 23.18 2.45 -3.27
N LEU A 208 22.31 1.67 -3.92
CA LEU A 208 21.00 1.30 -3.39
C LEU A 208 21.15 0.45 -2.12
N TYR A 209 22.04 -0.56 -2.13
CA TYR A 209 22.42 -1.33 -0.93
C TYR A 209 22.89 -0.42 0.22
N GLN A 210 23.73 0.57 -0.08
CA GLN A 210 24.20 1.55 0.91
C GLN A 210 23.07 2.44 1.40
N ALA A 211 22.10 2.81 0.54
CA ALA A 211 20.94 3.62 0.92
C ALA A 211 20.06 2.93 1.96
N PHE A 212 19.98 1.60 1.94
CA PHE A 212 19.32 0.83 2.99
C PHE A 212 20.21 0.60 4.21
N THR A 213 21.52 0.75 4.16
CA THR A 213 22.40 0.44 5.30
C THR A 213 22.47 1.63 6.30
N PRO A 214 21.96 1.52 7.55
CA PRO A 214 21.99 2.62 8.50
C PRO A 214 23.40 3.14 8.77
N GLY A 215 23.55 4.46 8.88
CA GLY A 215 24.82 5.12 9.18
C GLY A 215 25.67 5.53 7.96
N THR A 216 25.37 5.00 6.77
CA THR A 216 26.04 5.38 5.51
C THR A 216 25.66 6.79 5.07
N LYS A 217 26.45 7.37 4.15
CA LYS A 217 26.14 8.67 3.55
C LYS A 217 24.81 8.63 2.78
N GLN A 218 24.56 7.52 2.08
CA GLN A 218 23.37 7.31 1.26
C GLN A 218 22.13 7.24 2.14
N TYR A 219 22.15 6.41 3.19
CA TYR A 219 21.03 6.28 4.13
C TYR A 219 20.69 7.60 4.82
N LYS A 220 21.72 8.33 5.29
CA LYS A 220 21.55 9.65 5.94
C LYS A 220 21.00 10.72 5.01
N GLY A 221 21.20 10.56 3.70
CA GLY A 221 20.70 11.47 2.68
C GLY A 221 19.26 11.16 2.22
N CYS A 222 18.65 10.08 2.72
CA CYS A 222 17.28 9.72 2.35
C CYS A 222 16.28 10.20 3.42
N VAL A 223 15.19 10.83 2.98
CA VAL A 223 14.03 11.07 3.86
C VAL A 223 13.30 9.77 4.15
N LYS A 224 12.58 9.73 5.28
CA LYS A 224 11.75 8.57 5.67
C LYS A 224 10.29 8.91 5.45
N VAL A 225 9.60 8.02 4.74
CA VAL A 225 8.21 8.19 4.34
C VAL A 225 7.47 6.90 4.65
N HIS A 226 6.26 7.03 5.17
CA HIS A 226 5.37 5.90 5.45
C HIS A 226 4.10 6.05 4.63
N PRO A 227 4.01 5.36 3.47
CA PRO A 227 2.74 5.18 2.77
C PRO A 227 1.81 4.32 3.65
N VAL A 228 0.66 4.87 4.04
CA VAL A 228 -0.30 4.17 4.91
C VAL A 228 -1.61 3.98 4.16
N LEU A 229 -2.04 2.74 3.97
CA LEU A 229 -3.34 2.43 3.38
C LEU A 229 -4.37 2.19 4.49
N LEU A 230 -5.44 2.98 4.49
CA LEU A 230 -6.61 2.80 5.36
C LEU A 230 -7.85 2.54 4.50
N VAL A 231 -8.30 1.29 4.50
CA VAL A 231 -9.58 0.88 3.90
C VAL A 231 -10.60 0.68 5.02
N PHE A 232 -11.75 1.33 4.94
CA PHE A 232 -12.75 1.30 6.02
C PHE A 232 -14.20 1.29 5.55
N GLU A 233 -15.12 0.80 6.39
CA GLU A 233 -16.54 0.81 6.07
C GLU A 233 -17.20 2.15 6.39
N SER A 234 -18.20 2.53 5.58
CA SER A 234 -19.10 3.63 5.93
C SER A 234 -20.53 3.39 5.48
N ASN A 235 -21.45 3.32 6.44
CA ASN A 235 -22.88 3.22 6.20
C ASN A 235 -23.47 4.40 5.41
N VAL A 236 -22.74 5.52 5.29
CA VAL A 236 -23.15 6.65 4.45
C VAL A 236 -23.19 6.23 2.98
N ILE A 237 -22.31 5.33 2.56
CA ILE A 237 -22.30 4.85 1.17
C ILE A 237 -23.59 4.08 0.88
N SER A 238 -24.02 3.15 1.75
CA SER A 238 -25.34 2.50 1.60
C SER A 238 -26.49 3.50 1.54
N ALA A 239 -26.47 4.55 2.37
CA ALA A 239 -27.50 5.58 2.34
C ALA A 239 -27.47 6.43 1.05
N ILE A 240 -26.32 6.53 0.38
CA ILE A 240 -26.19 7.14 -0.95
C ILE A 240 -26.79 6.19 -2.00
N GLU A 241 -26.44 4.91 -1.96
CA GLU A 241 -26.94 3.88 -2.89
C GLU A 241 -28.48 3.78 -2.89
N GLU A 242 -29.11 3.97 -1.73
CA GLU A 242 -30.58 3.97 -1.55
C GLU A 242 -31.27 5.26 -2.06
N LYS A 243 -30.57 6.41 -2.03
CA LYS A 243 -31.17 7.73 -2.30
C LYS A 243 -30.92 8.21 -3.72
N ALA A 244 -29.71 7.98 -4.23
CA ALA A 244 -29.32 8.39 -5.56
C ALA A 244 -30.20 7.68 -6.60
N LYS A 245 -30.48 8.35 -7.71
CA LYS A 245 -31.32 7.81 -8.79
C LYS A 245 -30.50 7.30 -9.97
N ASN A 246 -29.22 7.68 -10.03
CA ASN A 246 -28.28 7.33 -11.08
C ASN A 246 -26.82 7.49 -10.59
N LYS A 247 -25.86 7.16 -11.46
CA LYS A 247 -24.42 7.22 -11.20
C LYS A 247 -23.95 8.62 -10.80
N ASP A 248 -24.28 9.63 -11.61
CA ASP A 248 -23.82 11.00 -11.38
C ASP A 248 -24.30 11.55 -10.04
N GLU A 249 -25.55 11.27 -9.65
CA GLU A 249 -26.10 11.67 -8.35
C GLU A 249 -25.40 10.95 -7.19
N ALA A 250 -25.12 9.66 -7.33
CA ALA A 250 -24.39 8.89 -6.30
C ALA A 250 -22.97 9.42 -6.10
N GLU A 251 -22.24 9.67 -7.19
CA GLU A 251 -20.89 10.24 -7.16
C GLU A 251 -20.88 11.65 -6.57
N GLN A 252 -21.86 12.49 -6.90
CA GLN A 252 -21.98 13.83 -6.34
C GLN A 252 -22.21 13.76 -4.82
N MET A 253 -23.19 12.99 -4.37
CA MET A 253 -23.50 12.83 -2.93
C MET A 253 -22.29 12.27 -2.16
N PHE A 254 -21.57 11.33 -2.76
CA PHE A 254 -20.35 10.78 -2.17
C PHE A 254 -19.25 11.84 -2.06
N SER A 255 -19.01 12.62 -3.11
CA SER A 255 -17.97 13.66 -3.12
C SER A 255 -18.25 14.76 -2.08
N GLU A 256 -19.52 15.17 -1.94
CA GLU A 256 -19.97 16.12 -0.92
C GLU A 256 -19.71 15.58 0.50
N TRP A 257 -20.08 14.32 0.76
CA TRP A 257 -19.80 13.66 2.04
C TRP A 257 -18.29 13.54 2.32
N LEU A 258 -17.52 13.11 1.32
CA LEU A 258 -16.08 12.88 1.44
C LEU A 258 -15.33 14.18 1.75
N THR A 259 -15.76 15.31 1.20
CA THR A 259 -15.19 16.64 1.50
C THR A 259 -15.32 17.01 2.98
N GLY A 260 -16.46 16.67 3.61
CA GLY A 260 -16.63 16.88 5.05
C GLY A 260 -15.86 15.84 5.89
N ARG A 261 -15.85 14.59 5.45
CA ARG A 261 -15.18 13.48 6.13
C ARG A 261 -13.66 13.63 6.13
N SER A 262 -13.10 14.12 5.02
CA SER A 262 -11.66 14.27 4.83
C SER A 262 -11.03 15.21 5.85
N LYS A 263 -11.63 16.39 6.06
CA LYS A 263 -11.20 17.35 7.08
C LYS A 263 -11.24 16.75 8.50
N LYS A 264 -12.26 15.94 8.80
CA LYS A 264 -12.37 15.26 10.11
C LYS A 264 -11.27 14.22 10.30
N ILE A 265 -10.96 13.44 9.27
CA ILE A 265 -9.91 12.41 9.32
C ILE A 265 -8.53 13.05 9.42
N GLN A 266 -8.24 14.10 8.63
CA GLN A 266 -6.98 14.83 8.72
C GLN A 266 -6.77 15.41 10.12
N LYS A 267 -7.82 16.02 10.71
CA LYS A 267 -7.76 16.52 12.08
C LYS A 267 -7.50 15.39 13.08
N LEU A 268 -8.24 14.28 12.97
CA LEU A 268 -8.05 13.11 13.85
C LEU A 268 -6.61 12.58 13.78
N LEU A 269 -6.04 12.49 12.58
CA LEU A 269 -4.66 12.07 12.38
C LEU A 269 -3.68 13.03 13.06
N GLY A 270 -3.84 14.34 12.87
CA GLY A 270 -3.01 15.35 13.54
C GLY A 270 -3.12 15.29 15.07
N ASP A 271 -4.34 15.11 15.59
CA ASP A 271 -4.61 14.98 17.02
C ASP A 271 -3.92 13.73 17.59
N LYS A 272 -4.08 12.56 16.94
CA LYS A 272 -3.45 11.30 17.35
C LYS A 272 -1.94 11.31 17.24
N LEU A 273 -1.38 11.94 16.21
CA LEU A 273 0.08 12.10 16.07
C LEU A 273 0.70 12.87 17.23
N ASN A 274 -0.07 13.63 18.02
CA ASN A 274 0.45 14.27 19.24
C ASN A 274 0.93 13.29 20.30
N GLU A 275 0.46 12.05 20.26
CA GLU A 275 0.83 10.97 21.17
C GLU A 275 2.18 10.32 20.74
N TYR A 276 2.64 10.53 19.50
CA TYR A 276 3.77 9.82 18.90
C TYR A 276 4.91 10.77 18.47
N THR A 277 5.93 10.91 19.32
CA THR A 277 7.00 11.92 19.10
C THR A 277 7.92 11.62 17.91
N GLU A 278 8.22 10.35 17.64
CA GLU A 278 9.07 9.96 16.50
C GLU A 278 8.30 10.06 15.17
N LEU A 279 7.02 9.71 15.16
CA LEU A 279 6.17 9.77 13.97
C LEU A 279 5.97 11.20 13.44
N LYS A 280 6.07 12.22 14.29
CA LYS A 280 6.05 13.63 13.84
C LYS A 280 7.28 14.03 13.01
N LYS A 281 8.38 13.28 13.09
CA LYS A 281 9.65 13.63 12.44
C LYS A 281 9.76 13.11 11.01
N ILE A 282 8.83 12.26 10.59
CA ILE A 282 8.85 11.54 9.31
C ILE A 282 7.64 11.94 8.46
N TYR A 283 7.68 11.62 7.17
CA TYR A 283 6.50 11.78 6.32
C TYR A 283 5.53 10.62 6.50
N ILE A 284 4.24 10.93 6.58
CA ILE A 284 3.15 9.95 6.61
C ILE A 284 2.20 10.32 5.48
N ASP A 285 2.09 9.45 4.47
CA ASP A 285 1.27 9.68 3.27
C ASP A 285 0.14 8.65 3.24
N VAL A 286 -1.07 9.08 3.61
CA VAL A 286 -2.20 8.20 3.90
C VAL A 286 -3.15 8.10 2.71
N PHE A 287 -3.33 6.91 2.18
CA PHE A 287 -4.41 6.56 1.26
C PHE A 287 -5.67 6.16 2.04
N LEU A 288 -6.79 6.81 1.75
CA LEU A 288 -8.06 6.62 2.46
C LEU A 288 -9.14 6.16 1.48
N ILE A 289 -9.60 4.91 1.65
CA ILE A 289 -10.59 4.27 0.78
C ILE A 289 -11.81 3.84 1.61
N PRO A 290 -12.93 4.57 1.56
CA PRO A 290 -14.16 4.12 2.20
C PRO A 290 -14.93 3.16 1.28
N LEU A 291 -15.38 2.05 1.84
CA LEU A 291 -16.16 1.01 1.18
C LEU A 291 -17.54 0.84 1.84
N THR A 292 -18.51 0.36 1.07
CA THR A 292 -19.80 -0.08 1.63
C THR A 292 -19.63 -1.28 2.55
N ASN A 293 -18.75 -2.23 2.19
CA ASN A 293 -18.47 -3.42 3.00
C ASN A 293 -17.06 -3.98 2.73
N VAL A 294 -16.17 -3.94 3.72
CA VAL A 294 -14.78 -4.40 3.58
C VAL A 294 -14.69 -5.92 3.53
N SER A 295 -15.56 -6.65 4.22
CA SER A 295 -15.56 -8.12 4.18
C SER A 295 -15.95 -8.62 2.79
N LYS A 296 -16.97 -8.03 2.18
CA LYS A 296 -17.40 -8.33 0.81
C LYS A 296 -16.28 -8.04 -0.18
N PHE A 297 -15.56 -6.92 -0.03
CA PHE A 297 -14.38 -6.62 -0.85
C PHE A 297 -13.30 -7.69 -0.73
N LYS A 298 -12.91 -8.07 0.49
CA LYS A 298 -11.89 -9.10 0.72
C LYS A 298 -12.31 -10.48 0.19
N HIS A 299 -13.60 -10.83 0.32
CA HIS A 299 -14.13 -12.11 -0.17
C HIS A 299 -14.26 -12.11 -1.70
N ALA A 300 -14.64 -10.99 -2.31
CA ALA A 300 -14.65 -10.84 -3.76
C ALA A 300 -13.23 -10.98 -4.34
N LEU A 301 -12.24 -10.28 -3.77
CA LEU A 301 -10.85 -10.42 -4.21
C LEU A 301 -10.31 -11.85 -4.01
N TYR A 302 -10.66 -12.52 -2.91
CA TYR A 302 -10.36 -13.94 -2.73
C TYR A 302 -10.95 -14.78 -3.85
N LYS A 303 -12.22 -14.54 -4.21
CA LYS A 303 -12.89 -15.26 -5.29
C LYS A 303 -12.20 -15.04 -6.63
N GLU A 304 -11.85 -13.80 -6.97
CA GLU A 304 -11.18 -13.49 -8.24
C GLU A 304 -9.79 -14.14 -8.32
N ILE A 305 -9.04 -14.17 -7.21
CA ILE A 305 -7.72 -14.81 -7.19
C ILE A 305 -7.81 -16.34 -7.21
N HIS A 306 -8.77 -16.94 -6.50
CA HIS A 306 -8.80 -18.40 -6.27
C HIS A 306 -9.85 -19.15 -7.10
N GLY A 307 -10.77 -18.44 -7.77
CA GLY A 307 -11.86 -19.01 -8.54
C GLY A 307 -12.96 -19.70 -7.71
N ILE A 308 -12.96 -19.52 -6.38
CA ILE A 308 -13.92 -20.14 -5.46
C ILE A 308 -14.35 -19.16 -4.36
N ASP A 309 -15.59 -19.27 -3.90
CA ASP A 309 -16.08 -18.47 -2.78
C ASP A 309 -15.35 -18.83 -1.48
N TYR A 310 -15.03 -17.81 -0.68
CA TYR A 310 -14.46 -18.03 0.65
C TYR A 310 -15.51 -18.57 1.61
N VAL A 311 -15.21 -19.69 2.28
CA VAL A 311 -16.05 -20.25 3.35
C VAL A 311 -15.34 -20.01 4.68
N SER A 312 -15.90 -19.09 5.47
CA SER A 312 -15.38 -18.83 6.82
C SER A 312 -15.58 -20.06 7.70
N HIS A 313 -14.49 -20.75 8.02
CA HIS A 313 -14.50 -21.76 9.05
C HIS A 313 -14.43 -21.05 10.40
N LYS A 314 -15.58 -20.57 10.90
CA LYS A 314 -15.71 -20.18 12.30
C LYS A 314 -15.28 -21.37 13.16
N LYS A 315 -14.16 -21.25 13.86
CA LYS A 315 -13.84 -22.05 15.03
C LYS A 315 -14.33 -21.31 16.27
#